data_AF-A0A0U5NR92-F1
#
_entry.id   AF-A0A0U5NR92-F1
#
_cell.length_a   1.000
_cell.length_b   1.000
_cell.length_c   1.000
_cell.angle_alpha   90.00
_cell.angle_beta   90.00
_cell.angle_gamma   90.00
#
_symmetry.space_group_name_H-M   'P 1'
#
loop_
_entity.id
_entity.type
_entity.pdbx_description
1 polymer ?
#
loop_
_entity_poly.entity_id
_entity_poly.type
_entity_poly.pdbx_seq_one_letter_code
_entity_poly.pdbx_strand_id
1 'polypeptide(L)'
;MTLPDYLEELEGDSDEFSVGISAENVDKLQDLDIIIAYGDETLVKTLQDDPRLGTLPAVQNGSVVVLDNDTPIAASCTPSALSIPATIDEYLSLLGEAADKVK
;
A
#
# COMPACT_ATOMS: atom_id res chain seq x y z
N MET A 1 -12.48 12.21 -10.82
CA MET A 1 -12.30 11.59 -9.49
C MET A 1 -11.67 12.68 -8.64
N THR A 2 -12.25 13.05 -7.50
CA THR A 2 -11.67 14.07 -6.60
C THR A 2 -10.82 13.34 -5.58
N LEU A 3 -9.56 13.75 -5.42
CA LEU A 3 -8.70 13.22 -4.37
C LEU A 3 -9.11 13.87 -3.03
N PRO A 4 -8.86 13.21 -1.89
CA PRO A 4 -8.83 13.87 -0.58
C PRO A 4 -7.90 15.09 -0.59
N ASP A 5 -8.31 16.17 0.08
CA ASP A 5 -7.56 17.45 0.12
C ASP A 5 -6.08 17.27 0.48
N TYR A 6 -5.75 16.36 1.40
CA TYR A 6 -4.36 16.12 1.82
C TYR A 6 -3.50 15.46 0.72
N LEU A 7 -4.11 14.70 -0.20
CA LEU A 7 -3.40 14.11 -1.33
C LEU A 7 -3.15 15.13 -2.42
N GLU A 8 -4.08 16.07 -2.64
CA GLU A 8 -3.86 17.21 -3.55
C GLU A 8 -2.70 18.10 -3.05
N GLU A 9 -2.61 18.30 -1.72
CA GLU A 9 -1.46 19.01 -1.11
C GLU A 9 -0.13 18.26 -1.26
N LEU A 10 -0.16 16.92 -1.33
CA LEU A 10 1.05 16.09 -1.50
C LEU A 10 1.50 16.01 -2.97
N GLU A 11 0.57 15.99 -3.91
CA GLU A 11 0.83 15.98 -5.36
C GLU A 11 1.49 17.29 -5.85
N GLY A 12 1.07 18.42 -5.28
CA GLY A 12 1.53 19.75 -5.71
C GLY A 12 1.17 20.04 -7.17
N ASP A 13 2.05 20.74 -7.89
CA ASP A 13 1.87 21.08 -9.32
C ASP A 13 2.61 20.10 -10.26
N SER A 14 2.82 18.84 -9.84
CA SER A 14 3.63 17.88 -10.61
C SER A 14 2.80 16.90 -11.45
N ASP A 15 3.26 16.57 -12.66
CA ASP A 15 2.67 15.53 -13.52
C ASP A 15 3.19 14.11 -13.16
N GLU A 16 3.65 13.89 -11.92
CA GLU A 16 4.24 12.61 -11.48
C GLU A 16 3.17 11.60 -11.04
N PHE A 17 3.44 10.31 -11.24
CA PHE A 17 2.52 9.23 -10.85
C PHE A 17 2.73 8.73 -9.40
N SER A 18 3.75 9.25 -8.71
CA SER A 18 4.07 8.91 -7.32
C SER A 18 4.70 10.10 -6.61
N VAL A 19 4.57 10.13 -5.29
CA VAL A 19 5.14 11.19 -4.43
C VAL A 19 6.04 10.55 -3.38
N GLY A 20 7.21 11.14 -3.16
CA GLY A 20 8.09 10.78 -2.05
C GLY A 20 7.68 11.51 -0.77
N ILE A 21 7.31 10.77 0.28
CA ILE A 21 6.97 11.34 1.58
C ILE A 21 8.08 11.04 2.58
N SER A 22 8.61 12.08 3.25
CA SER A 22 9.56 11.89 4.36
C SER A 22 8.89 11.14 5.50
N ALA A 23 9.60 10.18 6.11
CA ALA A 23 9.13 9.47 7.29
C ALA A 23 8.82 10.38 8.49
N GLU A 24 9.27 11.64 8.48
CA GLU A 24 8.89 12.65 9.48
C GLU A 24 7.43 13.11 9.37
N ASN A 25 6.82 12.93 8.20
CA ASN A 25 5.44 13.29 7.91
C ASN A 25 4.52 12.06 7.89
N VAL A 26 4.89 10.98 8.58
CA VAL A 26 4.11 9.72 8.64
C VAL A 26 2.73 9.93 9.27
N ASP A 27 2.56 11.00 10.06
CA ASP A 27 1.28 11.44 10.60
C ASP A 27 0.24 11.78 9.52
N LYS A 28 0.68 12.15 8.32
CA LYS A 28 -0.21 12.40 7.17
C LYS A 28 -0.86 11.13 6.60
N LEU A 29 -0.37 9.95 6.98
CA LEU A 29 -0.81 8.65 6.46
C LEU A 29 -1.61 7.84 7.50
N GLN A 30 -2.03 8.48 8.59
CA GLN A 30 -2.70 7.82 9.71
C GLN A 30 -4.11 7.31 9.37
N ASP A 31 -4.71 7.82 8.30
CA ASP A 31 -6.04 7.45 7.80
C ASP A 31 -6.02 6.28 6.81
N LEU A 32 -4.84 5.71 6.52
CA LEU A 32 -4.74 4.53 5.67
C LEU A 32 -5.28 3.29 6.38
N ASP A 33 -6.32 2.67 5.80
CA ASP A 33 -6.86 1.40 6.25
C ASP A 33 -5.98 0.22 5.81
N ILE A 34 -5.56 0.23 4.53
CA ILE A 34 -4.79 -0.84 3.90
C ILE A 34 -3.57 -0.24 3.20
N ILE A 35 -2.41 -0.87 3.39
CA ILE A 35 -1.18 -0.55 2.66
C ILE A 35 -0.88 -1.69 1.69
N ILE A 36 -0.55 -1.36 0.44
CA ILE A 36 -0.07 -2.33 -0.54
C ILE A 36 1.40 -1.99 -0.80
N ALA A 37 2.29 -2.94 -0.58
CA ALA A 37 3.73 -2.74 -0.71
C ALA A 37 4.38 -3.92 -1.42
N TYR A 38 5.45 -3.63 -2.16
CA TYR A 38 6.31 -4.66 -2.71
C TYR A 38 7.41 -5.03 -1.71
N GLY A 39 7.68 -6.31 -1.53
CA GLY A 39 8.68 -6.81 -0.58
C GLY A 39 8.51 -8.29 -0.27
N ASP A 40 9.16 -8.76 0.79
CA ASP A 40 9.12 -10.17 1.21
C ASP A 40 8.37 -10.36 2.54
N GLU A 41 8.29 -11.61 3.00
CA GLU A 41 7.61 -12.00 4.25
C GLU A 41 8.13 -11.28 5.51
N THR A 42 9.33 -10.69 5.45
CA THR A 42 9.93 -9.94 6.58
C THR A 42 9.44 -8.50 6.64
N LEU A 43 8.90 -7.95 5.54
CA LEU A 43 8.57 -6.53 5.42
C LEU A 43 7.60 -6.05 6.51
N VAL A 44 6.52 -6.78 6.77
CA VAL A 44 5.52 -6.36 7.76
C VAL A 44 6.16 -6.21 9.14
N LYS A 45 7.01 -7.16 9.52
CA LYS A 45 7.72 -7.12 10.80
C LYS A 45 8.71 -5.95 10.84
N THR A 46 9.46 -5.73 9.76
CA THR A 46 10.37 -4.58 9.65
C THR A 46 9.63 -3.25 9.79
N LEU A 47 8.44 -3.11 9.18
CA LEU A 47 7.62 -1.91 9.33
C LEU A 47 7.10 -1.74 10.75
N GLN A 48 6.69 -2.83 11.40
CA GLN A 48 6.22 -2.80 12.79
C GLN A 48 7.33 -2.44 13.79
N ASP A 49 8.56 -2.86 13.52
CA ASP A 49 9.75 -2.55 14.35
C ASP A 49 10.29 -1.12 14.09
N ASP A 50 9.85 -0.45 13.01
CA ASP A 50 10.26 0.92 12.69
C ASP A 50 9.60 1.94 13.63
N PRO A 51 10.36 2.86 14.26
CA PRO A 51 9.84 3.80 15.26
C PRO A 51 8.87 4.86 14.70
N ARG A 52 8.78 5.01 13.37
CA ARG A 52 7.90 5.98 12.70
C ARG A 52 6.81 5.26 11.93
N LEU A 53 7.16 4.35 11.03
CA LEU A 53 6.18 3.61 10.21
C LEU A 53 5.35 2.64 11.05
N GLY A 54 5.93 2.07 12.12
CA GLY A 54 5.20 1.23 13.08
C GLY A 54 4.16 1.98 13.91
N THR A 55 4.09 3.31 13.80
CA THR A 55 3.01 4.10 14.42
C THR A 55 1.72 4.11 13.60
N LEU A 56 1.78 3.70 12.33
CA LEU A 56 0.60 3.68 11.45
C LEU A 56 -0.38 2.58 11.88
N PRO A 57 -1.68 2.88 12.00
CA PRO A 57 -2.70 1.89 12.35
C PRO A 57 -2.69 0.67 11.42
N ALA A 58 -2.56 0.87 10.11
CA ALA A 58 -2.50 -0.23 9.16
C ALA A 58 -1.30 -1.17 9.38
N VAL A 59 -0.13 -0.62 9.70
CA VAL A 59 1.07 -1.40 10.01
C VAL A 59 0.90 -2.18 11.32
N GLN A 60 0.36 -1.52 12.36
CA GLN A 60 0.09 -2.16 13.66
C GLN A 60 -0.95 -3.28 13.56
N ASN A 61 -1.98 -3.07 12.76
CA ASN A 61 -3.02 -4.07 12.51
C ASN A 61 -2.54 -5.20 11.59
N GLY A 62 -1.47 -4.97 10.83
CA GLY A 62 -1.01 -5.88 9.80
C GLY A 62 -1.95 -5.93 8.59
N SER A 63 -2.75 -4.88 8.35
CA SER A 63 -3.52 -4.66 7.12
C SER A 63 -2.59 -4.17 5.99
N VAL A 64 -1.51 -4.92 5.79
CA VAL A 64 -0.49 -4.68 4.77
C VAL A 64 -0.49 -5.87 3.82
N VAL A 65 -0.78 -5.61 2.55
CA VAL A 65 -0.57 -6.57 1.46
C VAL A 65 0.88 -6.48 1.02
N VAL A 66 1.59 -7.60 1.11
CA VAL A 66 2.97 -7.71 0.62
C VAL A 66 2.99 -8.50 -0.67
N LEU A 67 3.46 -7.87 -1.73
CA LEU A 67 3.64 -8.48 -3.04
C LEU A 67 5.13 -8.74 -3.28
N ASP A 68 5.50 -10.00 -3.43
CA ASP A 68 6.88 -10.36 -3.76
C ASP A 68 7.26 -9.81 -5.14
N ASN A 69 8.38 -9.06 -5.17
CA ASN A 69 8.88 -8.32 -6.33
C ASN A 69 8.98 -9.17 -7.59
N ASP A 70 9.30 -10.46 -7.48
CA ASP A 70 9.58 -11.34 -8.62
C ASP A 70 8.39 -12.24 -9.01
N THR A 71 7.16 -11.82 -8.66
CA THR A 71 5.94 -12.61 -8.93
C THR A 71 5.07 -12.03 -10.05
N PRO A 72 4.31 -12.89 -10.78
CA PRO A 72 3.33 -12.43 -11.77
C PRO A 72 2.28 -11.48 -11.19
N ILE A 73 1.89 -11.66 -9.92
CA ILE A 73 0.92 -10.79 -9.27
C ILE A 73 1.48 -9.38 -9.03
N ALA A 74 2.73 -9.24 -8.62
CA ALA A 74 3.37 -7.92 -8.49
C ALA A 74 3.44 -7.18 -9.84
N ALA A 75 3.83 -7.87 -10.92
CA ALA A 75 3.83 -7.28 -12.25
C ALA A 75 2.42 -6.87 -12.72
N SER A 76 1.39 -7.60 -12.28
CA SER A 76 0.00 -7.34 -12.67
C SER A 76 -0.61 -6.08 -12.06
N CYS A 77 0.00 -5.50 -11.03
CA CYS A 77 -0.44 -4.25 -10.38
C CYS A 77 -0.35 -3.01 -11.29
N THR A 78 0.34 -3.11 -12.43
CA THR A 78 0.15 -2.20 -13.57
C THR A 78 -0.74 -2.89 -14.61
N PRO A 79 -2.07 -2.72 -14.51
CA PRO A 79 -3.02 -3.63 -15.15
C PRO A 79 -3.03 -3.52 -16.67
N SER A 80 -3.25 -4.65 -17.33
CA SER A 80 -3.50 -4.79 -18.77
C SER A 80 -4.74 -5.65 -19.01
N ALA A 81 -5.23 -5.65 -20.25
CA ALA A 81 -6.39 -6.47 -20.64
C ALA A 81 -6.18 -7.97 -20.39
N LEU A 82 -4.91 -8.44 -20.35
CA LEU A 82 -4.57 -9.84 -20.07
C LEU A 82 -4.23 -10.08 -18.60
N SER A 83 -3.64 -9.11 -17.89
CA SER A 83 -3.24 -9.32 -16.50
C SER A 83 -4.45 -9.34 -15.56
N ILE A 84 -5.46 -8.49 -15.78
CA ILE A 84 -6.68 -8.47 -14.97
C ILE A 84 -7.33 -9.87 -14.88
N PRO A 85 -7.76 -10.51 -15.98
CA PRO A 85 -8.39 -11.84 -15.87
C PRO A 85 -7.43 -12.93 -15.37
N ALA A 86 -6.12 -12.72 -15.45
CA ALA A 86 -5.13 -13.69 -14.98
C ALA A 86 -4.89 -13.63 -13.46
N THR A 87 -5.03 -12.45 -12.83
CA THR A 87 -4.62 -12.25 -11.43
C THR A 87 -5.68 -11.62 -10.53
N ILE A 88 -6.83 -11.19 -11.05
CA ILE A 88 -7.82 -10.43 -10.27
C ILE A 88 -8.37 -11.21 -9.07
N ASP A 89 -8.60 -12.52 -9.19
CA ASP A 89 -9.14 -13.33 -8.10
C ASP A 89 -8.13 -13.44 -6.94
N GLU A 90 -6.86 -13.64 -7.26
CA GLU A 90 -5.76 -13.69 -6.29
C GLU A 90 -5.57 -12.31 -5.63
N TYR A 91 -5.56 -11.25 -6.43
CA TYR A 91 -5.39 -9.88 -5.92
C TYR A 91 -6.53 -9.46 -4.99
N LEU A 92 -7.78 -9.78 -5.34
CA LEU A 92 -8.94 -9.53 -4.46
C LEU A 92 -8.89 -10.36 -3.18
N SER A 93 -8.39 -11.59 -3.22
CA SER A 93 -8.20 -12.42 -2.01
C SER A 93 -7.20 -11.75 -1.06
N LEU A 94 -6.05 -11.29 -1.56
CA LEU A 94 -5.03 -10.61 -0.75
C LEU A 94 -5.57 -9.30 -0.14
N LEU A 95 -6.30 -8.52 -0.92
CA LEU A 95 -6.95 -7.29 -0.42
C LEU A 95 -8.01 -7.60 0.63
N GLY A 96 -8.80 -8.66 0.46
CA GLY A 96 -9.79 -9.12 1.44
C GLY A 96 -9.15 -9.52 2.77
N GLU A 97 -8.05 -10.28 2.73
CA GLU A 97 -7.32 -10.68 3.94
C GLU A 97 -6.72 -9.48 4.70
N ALA A 98 -6.29 -8.44 3.99
CA ALA A 98 -5.85 -7.21 4.62
C ALA A 98 -7.03 -6.40 5.17
N ALA A 99 -8.14 -6.33 4.45
CA ALA A 99 -9.36 -5.65 4.87
C ALA A 99 -9.94 -6.24 6.16
N ASP A 100 -9.91 -7.57 6.33
CA ASP A 100 -10.36 -8.26 7.54
C ASP A 100 -9.55 -7.89 8.80
N LYS A 101 -8.37 -7.27 8.64
CA LYS A 101 -7.51 -6.82 9.73
C LYS A 101 -7.70 -5.34 10.08
N VAL A 102 -8.43 -4.58 9.25
CA VAL A 102 -8.79 -3.18 9.52
C VAL A 102 -9.70 -3.13 10.75
N LYS A 103 -9.54 -2.12 11.61
CA LYS A 103 -10.27 -1.98 12.89
C LYS A 103 -11.08 -0.70 12.95
#